data_AF-Q2SBN6-F1
#
_entry.id   AF-Q2SBN6-F1
#
_cell.length_a   1.000
_cell.length_b   1.000
_cell.length_c   1.000
_cell.angle_alpha   90.00
_cell.angle_beta   90.00
_cell.angle_gamma   90.00
#
_symmetry.space_group_name_H-M   'P 1'
#
loop_
_entity.id
_entity.type
_entity.pdbx_description
1 polymer ?
#
loop_
_entity_poly.entity_id
_entity_poly.type
_entity_poly.pdbx_seq_one_letter_code
_entity_poly.pdbx_strand_id
1 'polypeptide(L)' 'MEQRVTDLETKIAFLDDLITSLNDTIYQQDRRIEKLQSQLDNLREQLESVRELLPEDGEEGPPPHY' A
#
# COMPACT_ATOMS: atom_id res chain seq x y z
N MET A 1 4.08 -38.75 -31.92
CA MET A 1 3.10 -37.91 -31.20
C MET A 1 3.50 -37.74 -29.74
N GLU A 2 4.01 -38.78 -29.07
CA GLU A 2 4.49 -38.74 -27.68
C GLU A 2 5.48 -37.59 -27.39
N GLN A 3 6.49 -37.36 -28.25
CA GLN A 3 7.44 -36.25 -28.04
C GLN A 3 6.77 -34.88 -27.87
N ARG A 4 5.74 -34.58 -28.69
CA ARG A 4 5.03 -33.31 -28.62
C ARG A 4 4.19 -33.19 -27.34
N VAL A 5 3.73 -34.32 -26.80
CA VAL A 5 3.01 -34.37 -25.52
C VAL A 5 4.00 -34.09 -24.38
N THR A 6 5.15 -34.76 -24.36
CA THR A 6 6.21 -34.54 -23.36
C THR A 6 6.73 -33.10 -23.37
N ASP A 7 6.91 -32.50 -24.54
CA ASP A 7 7.33 -31.10 -24.66
C ASP A 7 6.27 -30.14 -24.08
N LEU A 8 4.98 -30.47 -24.25
CA LEU A 8 3.88 -29.68 -23.69
C LEU A 8 3.78 -29.84 -22.18
N GLU A 9 3.90 -31.05 -21.65
CA GLU A 9 3.91 -31.32 -20.20
C GLU A 9 5.05 -30.58 -19.51
N THR A 10 6.24 -30.60 -20.12
CA THR A 10 7.40 -29.84 -19.63
C THR A 10 7.10 -28.35 -19.59
N LYS A 11 6.53 -27.80 -20.67
CA LYS A 11 6.13 -26.37 -20.70
C LYS A 11 5.07 -26.04 -19.66
N ILE A 12 4.09 -26.92 -19.45
CA ILE A 12 3.04 -26.72 -18.44
C ILE A 12 3.66 -26.65 -17.05
N ALA A 13 4.56 -27.57 -16.70
CA ALA A 13 5.25 -27.55 -15.41
C ALA A 13 6.01 -26.22 -15.19
N PHE A 14 6.73 -25.74 -16.20
CA PHE A 14 7.39 -24.42 -16.13
C PHE A 14 6.40 -23.26 -15.96
N LEU A 15 5.24 -23.31 -16.61
CA LEU A 15 4.22 -22.28 -16.49
C LEU A 15 3.56 -22.30 -15.11
N ASP A 16 3.33 -23.47 -14.52
CA ASP A 16 2.79 -23.60 -13.17
C ASP A 16 3.75 -23.05 -12.11
N ASP A 17 5.05 -23.33 -12.25
CA ASP A 17 6.09 -22.75 -11.40
C ASP A 17 6.16 -21.22 -11.55
N LEU A 18 6.04 -20.72 -12.78
CA LEU A 18 6.02 -19.29 -13.06
C LEU A 18 4.79 -18.61 -12.45
N ILE A 19 3.60 -19.21 -12.57
CA ILE A 19 2.37 -18.69 -11.97
C ILE A 19 2.51 -18.61 -10.46
N THR A 20 3.08 -19.64 -9.83
CA THR A 20 3.32 -19.66 -8.38
C THR A 20 4.26 -18.52 -7.96
N SER A 21 5.38 -18.34 -8.67
CA SER A 21 6.33 -17.26 -8.42
C SER A 21 5.73 -15.85 -8.62
N LEU A 22 4.88 -15.69 -9.64
CA LEU A 22 4.16 -14.44 -9.87
C LEU A 22 3.15 -14.15 -8.76
N ASN A 23 2.41 -15.15 -8.29
CA ASN A 23 1.49 -15.00 -7.16
C ASN A 23 2.21 -14.59 -5.88
N ASP A 24 3.34 -15.22 -5.57
CA ASP A 24 4.16 -14.83 -4.41
C ASP A 24 4.66 -13.39 -4.52
N THR A 25 5.04 -12.98 -5.73
CA THR A 25 5.48 -11.61 -6.02
C THR A 25 4.34 -10.61 -5.81
N ILE A 26 3.13 -10.91 -6.31
CA ILE A 26 1.94 -10.07 -6.14
C ILE A 26 1.60 -9.95 -4.65
N TYR A 27 1.57 -11.06 -3.93
CA TYR A 27 1.31 -11.07 -2.49
C TYR A 27 2.30 -10.20 -1.70
N GLN A 28 3.59 -10.27 -2.03
CA GLN A 28 4.59 -9.41 -1.39
C GLN A 28 4.39 -7.92 -1.74
N GLN A 29 3.96 -7.61 -2.96
CA GLN A 29 3.66 -6.24 -3.37
C GLN A 29 2.42 -5.70 -2.66
N ASP A 30 1.35 -6.47 -2.56
CA ASP A 30 0.13 -6.07 -1.84
C ASP A 30 0.42 -5.73 -0.39
N ARG A 31 1.19 -6.57 0.32
CA ARG A 31 1.61 -6.29 1.69
C ARG A 31 2.44 -5.01 1.83
N ARG A 32 3.26 -4.69 0.81
CA ARG A 32 4.02 -3.43 0.79
C ARG A 32 3.09 -2.24 0.57
N ILE A 33 2.10 -2.36 -0.30
CA ILE A 33 1.10 -1.32 -0.57
C ILE A 33 0.27 -1.06 0.69
N GLU A 34 -0.24 -2.10 1.35
CA GLU A 34 -1.00 -1.96 2.61
C GLU A 34 -0.19 -1.22 3.68
N LYS A 35 1.10 -1.56 3.81
CA LYS A 35 2.00 -0.87 4.74
C LYS A 35 2.16 0.61 4.39
N LEU A 36 2.35 0.93 3.11
CA LEU A 36 2.47 2.32 2.65
C LEU A 36 1.17 3.10 2.85
N GLN A 37 0.01 2.49 2.60
CA GLN A 37 -1.30 3.10 2.85
C GLN A 37 -1.48 3.44 4.32
N SER A 38 -1.19 2.49 5.22
CA SER A 38 -1.25 2.73 6.67
C SER A 38 -0.31 3.85 7.13
N GLN A 39 0.89 3.94 6.55
CA GLN A 39 1.83 5.03 6.85
C GLN A 39 1.31 6.40 6.35
N LEU A 40 0.69 6.44 5.17
CA LEU A 40 0.09 7.66 4.63
C LEU A 40 -1.10 8.13 5.48
N ASP A 41 -1.95 7.22 5.93
CA ASP A 41 -3.08 7.56 6.78
C ASP A 41 -2.62 8.09 8.13
N ASN A 42 -1.60 7.47 8.73
CA ASN A 42 -1.01 7.98 9.97
C ASN A 42 -0.37 9.37 9.79
N LEU A 43 0.29 9.62 8.65
CA LEU A 43 0.83 10.94 8.34
C LEU A 43 -0.28 11.99 8.19
N ARG A 44 -1.42 11.64 7.56
CA ARG A 44 -2.57 12.53 7.46
C ARG A 44 -3.13 12.89 8.83
N GLU A 45 -3.29 11.91 9.71
CA GLU A 45 -3.74 12.14 11.09
C GLU A 45 -2.81 13.09 11.85
N GLN A 46 -1.50 12.90 11.71
CA GLN A 46 -0.51 13.80 12.32
C GLN A 46 -0.61 15.22 11.76
N LEU A 47 -0.82 15.39 10.45
CA LEU A 47 -0.96 16.71 9.84
C LEU A 47 -2.23 17.44 10.29
N GLU A 48 -3.37 16.75 10.37
CA GLU A 48 -4.61 17.34 10.92
C GLU A 48 -4.44 17.70 12.40
N SER A 49 -3.80 16.84 13.20
CA SER A 49 -3.53 17.15 14.61
C SER A 49 -2.64 18.39 14.78
N VAL A 50 -1.63 18.57 13.93
CA VAL A 50 -0.80 19.79 13.93
C VAL A 50 -1.61 21.02 13.50
N ARG A 51 -2.51 20.87 12.52
CA ARG A 51 -3.42 21.95 12.08
C ARG A 51 -4.37 22.40 13.19
N GLU A 52 -4.92 21.47 13.98
CA GLU A 52 -5.78 21.79 15.12
C GLU A 52 -5.02 22.52 16.24
N LEU A 53 -3.71 22.33 16.35
CA LEU A 53 -2.85 23.01 17.32
C LEU A 53 -2.39 24.41 16.87
N LEU A 54 -2.52 24.72 15.58
CA LEU A 54 -2.25 26.06 15.06
C LEU A 54 -3.48 26.94 15.35
N PRO A 55 -3.32 28.07 16.07
CA PRO A 55 -4.42 29.01 16.23
C PRO A 55 -4.86 29.47 14.83
N GLU A 56 -6.18 29.55 14.60
CA GLU A 56 -6.69 30.17 13.37
C GLU A 56 -6.12 31.59 13.30
N ASP A 57 -5.31 31.87 12.27
CA ASP A 57 -4.88 33.23 11.94
C ASP A 57 -6.13 34.01 11.49
N GLY A 58 -6.94 34.46 12.45
CA GLY A 58 -8.17 35.20 12.18
C GLY A 58 -9.17 35.21 13.34
N GLU A 59 -9.18 36.33 14.08
CA GLU A 59 -10.29 36.80 14.92
C GLU A 59 -10.61 36.05 16.23
N GLU A 60 -9.82 36.30 17.27
CA GLU A 60 -10.39 36.51 18.61
C GLU A 60 -9.43 37.42 19.40
N GLY A 61 -9.73 38.72 19.41
CA GLY A 61 -9.01 39.69 20.23
C GLY A 61 -9.08 39.27 21.70
N PRO A 62 -8.00 39.48 22.49
CA PRO A 62 -7.97 39.06 23.90
C PRO A 62 -9.17 39.65 24.67
N PRO A 63 -9.83 38.87 25.55
CA PRO A 63 -11.04 39.31 26.22
C PRO A 63 -10.75 40.51 27.14
N PRO A 64 -11.66 41.51 27.20
CA PRO A 64 -11.45 42.69 28.02
C PRO A 64 -11.48 42.32 29.51
N HIS A 65 -10.34 42.47 30.18
CA HIS A 65 -10.25 42.38 31.63
C HIS A 65 -10.78 43.68 32.24
N TYR A 66 -11.88 43.58 33.02
CA TYR A 66 -12.40 44.62 33.91
C TYR A 66 -11.79 44.51 35.31
#